data_AF-A0A521JNZ9-F1
#
_entry.id   AF-A0A521JNZ9-F1
#
_cell.length_a   1.000
_cell.length_b   1.000
_cell.length_c   1.000
_cell.angle_alpha   90.00
_cell.angle_beta   90.00
_cell.angle_gamma   90.00
#
_symmetry.space_group_name_H-M   'P 1'
#
loop_
_entity.id
_entity.type
_entity.pdbx_description
1 polymer ?
#
loop_
_entity_poly.entity_id
_entity_poly.type
_entity_poly.pdbx_seq_one_letter_code
_entity_poly.pdbx_strand_id
1 'polypeptide(L)'
;MFCTNCGNKLDGSDKFCTNCGTPASNQLPDNTNSTGDWGNVIEKKDNATLPPKRNNKIIPIMVGLVALIILAGGVTGFFFYRKHIDKQADNVMAYIYDRKYDQALTLYNKYTGKKESFDNMVFTELRKTTEQIKEDYMSEKIDYNNAQGQLQNLDRFKIATFDMIIYDVAQWIDKINTSRANYHDGKALYEQGDYESALASYGLVVREDTKYYGLALEDISISLEKLAKRQNELEIKEEEERQLEARRQEEEKINEIREQTLAGAEEYALYSFYEAAIQVIEDGLKLIPNDPVLTERLILYNSLTSLYTSVPAFDTIKYEYTYMEEDKEIMIVSLELPILLGDIPTYESINQVFEQAKESHMIVIDRMVEDARSLAKDEYFITSGYGLSYSVQYNMNGILCIVLDGYIYAGGAHGFPIKETFTFDLTTGDMMNLSDLISVDGETFAMMVIDGFQNMYNEAPEEYWDDAPSIVANDALNMENLNYYLTDDSICIFYFPYDLGSYARGFVDIVIPYAGNEWMFNFNYIQ
;
A
#
# COMPACT_ATOMS: atom_id res chain seq x y z
N MET A 1 69.46 -66.66 -36.51
CA MET A 1 68.82 -67.24 -35.29
C MET A 1 67.88 -66.20 -34.71
N PHE A 2 66.89 -66.55 -33.87
CA PHE A 2 66.00 -65.57 -33.22
C PHE A 2 66.21 -65.63 -31.70
N CYS A 3 66.13 -64.49 -31.02
CA CYS A 3 66.28 -64.39 -29.57
C CYS A 3 65.14 -65.16 -28.87
N THR A 4 65.45 -66.04 -27.94
CA THR A 4 64.46 -66.88 -27.25
C THR A 4 63.60 -66.12 -26.23
N ASN A 5 64.01 -64.92 -25.82
CA ASN A 5 63.26 -64.09 -24.88
C ASN A 5 62.29 -63.13 -25.58
N CYS A 6 62.69 -62.52 -26.70
CA CYS A 6 61.89 -61.47 -27.36
C CYS A 6 61.56 -61.74 -28.84
N GLY A 7 62.04 -62.85 -29.40
CA GLY A 7 61.73 -63.26 -30.78
C GLY A 7 62.45 -62.50 -31.88
N ASN A 8 63.35 -61.55 -31.56
CA ASN A 8 63.99 -60.70 -32.56
C ASN A 8 65.13 -61.44 -33.31
N LYS A 9 65.32 -61.14 -34.60
CA LYS A 9 66.32 -61.84 -35.44
C LYS A 9 67.74 -61.41 -35.04
N LEU A 10 68.58 -62.39 -34.75
CA LEU A 10 70.00 -62.25 -34.41
C LEU A 10 70.86 -62.53 -35.65
N ASP A 11 71.86 -61.67 -35.88
CA ASP A 11 72.87 -61.87 -36.92
C ASP A 11 73.95 -62.83 -36.42
N GLY A 12 74.51 -63.63 -37.33
CA GLY A 12 75.28 -64.83 -37.00
C GLY A 12 76.57 -64.62 -36.19
N SER A 13 77.00 -63.37 -35.97
CA SER A 13 78.18 -62.99 -35.20
C SER A 13 77.89 -62.34 -33.84
N ASP A 14 76.61 -62.13 -33.49
CA ASP A 14 76.24 -61.37 -32.29
C ASP A 14 76.30 -62.22 -31.01
N LYS A 15 77.00 -61.72 -29.99
CA LYS A 15 77.14 -62.39 -28.69
C LYS A 15 75.97 -62.13 -27.73
N PHE A 16 75.21 -61.05 -27.93
CA PHE A 16 74.02 -60.67 -27.16
C PHE A 16 72.97 -60.06 -28.08
N CYS A 17 71.69 -60.22 -27.76
CA CYS A 17 70.59 -59.57 -28.46
C CYS A 17 70.67 -58.06 -28.27
N THR A 18 70.83 -57.31 -29.36
CA THR A 18 70.93 -55.84 -29.33
C THR A 18 69.67 -55.14 -28.82
N ASN A 19 68.52 -55.81 -28.81
CA ASN A 19 67.26 -55.22 -28.38
C ASN A 19 66.96 -55.41 -26.88
N CYS A 20 67.36 -56.54 -26.28
CA CYS A 20 67.05 -56.83 -24.87
C CYS A 20 68.24 -57.32 -24.03
N GLY A 21 69.44 -57.36 -24.61
CA GLY A 21 70.69 -57.70 -23.93
C GLY A 21 70.89 -59.20 -23.64
N THR A 22 69.96 -60.07 -24.05
CA THR A 22 70.01 -61.51 -23.73
C THR A 22 71.13 -62.23 -24.51
N PRO A 23 72.04 -62.99 -23.88
CA PRO A 23 73.15 -63.67 -24.55
C PRO A 23 72.68 -64.72 -25.57
N ALA A 24 73.37 -64.80 -26.71
CA ALA A 24 73.09 -65.79 -27.76
C ALA A 24 73.72 -67.15 -27.38
N SER A 25 72.94 -68.07 -26.81
CA SER A 25 73.46 -69.34 -26.31
C SER A 25 73.65 -70.40 -27.40
N ASN A 26 74.90 -70.84 -27.60
CA ASN A 26 75.31 -72.18 -28.04
C ASN A 26 76.53 -72.51 -27.15
N GLN A 27 76.56 -73.55 -26.30
CA GLN A 27 76.49 -74.99 -26.58
C GLN A 27 76.22 -75.77 -25.26
N LEU A 28 75.22 -76.68 -25.21
CA LEU A 28 75.30 -78.18 -25.22
C LEU A 28 75.41 -78.82 -23.80
N PRO A 29 75.17 -80.14 -23.60
CA PRO A 29 74.01 -81.00 -23.92
C PRO A 29 73.60 -81.87 -22.70
N ASP A 30 72.59 -82.75 -22.81
CA ASP A 30 72.40 -83.85 -21.85
C ASP A 30 72.40 -85.23 -22.53
N ASN A 31 73.20 -86.09 -21.91
CA ASN A 31 73.15 -87.55 -21.82
C ASN A 31 73.21 -88.44 -23.09
N THR A 32 74.39 -89.04 -23.31
CA THR A 32 74.48 -90.49 -23.58
C THR A 32 75.72 -91.10 -22.93
N ASN A 33 75.47 -92.10 -22.08
CA ASN A 33 76.25 -93.30 -21.77
C ASN A 33 77.73 -93.44 -22.19
N SER A 34 78.44 -94.04 -21.23
CA SER A 34 79.55 -95.00 -21.37
C SER A 34 80.97 -94.44 -21.51
N THR A 35 81.81 -94.95 -20.59
CA THR A 35 83.21 -95.39 -20.80
C THR A 35 84.12 -94.39 -21.51
N GLY A 36 85.11 -93.79 -20.86
CA GLY A 36 86.26 -94.48 -20.28
C GLY A 36 87.52 -93.78 -20.83
N ASP A 37 88.37 -93.33 -19.91
CA ASP A 37 89.59 -92.55 -20.19
C ASP A 37 90.77 -93.49 -20.57
N TRP A 38 91.63 -93.04 -21.50
CA TRP A 38 92.93 -93.67 -21.77
C TRP A 38 94.00 -92.68 -22.26
N GLY A 39 95.09 -92.64 -21.48
CA GLY A 39 96.49 -92.54 -21.96
C GLY A 39 97.15 -91.18 -21.67
N ASN A 40 98.39 -91.05 -21.20
CA ASN A 40 99.52 -91.94 -20.89
C ASN A 40 100.43 -91.12 -19.92
N VAL A 41 101.38 -91.64 -19.13
CA VAL A 41 102.71 -92.12 -19.57
C VAL A 41 103.50 -92.64 -18.33
N ILE A 42 103.86 -93.93 -18.38
CA ILE A 42 105.17 -94.59 -18.13
C ILE A 42 105.91 -94.40 -16.78
N GLU A 43 106.12 -95.49 -16.02
CA GLU A 43 107.43 -96.17 -15.84
C GLU A 43 107.34 -97.55 -15.11
N LYS A 44 108.21 -98.47 -15.54
CA LYS A 44 108.45 -99.89 -15.13
C LYS A 44 108.93 -100.01 -13.66
N LYS A 45 108.97 -101.14 -12.95
CA LYS A 45 108.66 -102.59 -13.08
C LYS A 45 108.83 -103.18 -11.65
N ASP A 46 108.11 -104.26 -11.32
CA ASP A 46 108.62 -105.51 -10.71
C ASP A 46 107.60 -106.23 -9.81
N ASN A 47 107.64 -107.56 -9.89
CA ASN A 47 106.76 -108.53 -9.26
C ASN A 47 107.05 -108.72 -7.77
N ALA A 48 106.01 -108.97 -6.95
CA ALA A 48 105.81 -110.22 -6.17
C ALA A 48 105.04 -110.03 -4.83
N THR A 49 103.91 -110.76 -4.74
CA THR A 49 103.36 -111.55 -3.61
C THR A 49 103.00 -110.96 -2.22
N LEU A 50 101.75 -111.28 -1.82
CA LEU A 50 101.01 -111.26 -0.52
C LEU A 50 101.76 -111.88 0.69
N PRO A 51 101.29 -111.85 1.99
CA PRO A 51 99.96 -111.52 2.61
C PRO A 51 100.08 -110.71 3.97
N PRO A 52 99.26 -110.87 5.07
CA PRO A 52 97.93 -110.29 5.35
C PRO A 52 97.72 -109.53 6.72
N LYS A 53 96.61 -108.75 6.77
CA LYS A 53 95.63 -108.35 7.85
C LYS A 53 95.99 -108.17 9.36
N ARG A 54 95.51 -107.03 9.94
CA ARG A 54 94.91 -106.92 11.31
C ARG A 54 93.90 -105.74 11.47
N ASN A 55 93.12 -105.77 12.55
CA ASN A 55 91.76 -105.22 12.83
C ASN A 55 91.74 -103.92 13.70
N ASN A 56 90.64 -103.11 13.74
CA ASN A 56 90.25 -102.21 14.87
C ASN A 56 88.82 -101.56 14.74
N LYS A 57 88.04 -101.56 15.85
CA LYS A 57 86.67 -101.02 16.02
C LYS A 57 86.64 -99.72 16.86
N ILE A 58 86.42 -98.52 16.28
CA ILE A 58 86.11 -97.26 17.05
C ILE A 58 85.05 -96.33 16.37
N ILE A 59 84.59 -96.57 15.13
CA ILE A 59 83.80 -95.58 14.36
C ILE A 59 82.30 -95.37 14.75
N PRO A 60 81.49 -96.34 15.26
CA PRO A 60 80.03 -96.18 15.28
C PRO A 60 79.43 -95.34 16.44
N ILE A 61 80.17 -95.03 17.51
CA ILE A 61 79.63 -94.23 18.65
C ILE A 61 79.66 -92.71 18.35
N MET A 62 80.63 -92.24 17.57
CA MET A 62 80.73 -90.83 17.17
C MET A 62 79.62 -90.39 16.22
N VAL A 63 79.13 -91.27 15.34
CA VAL A 63 78.07 -90.95 14.36
C VAL A 63 76.70 -90.77 15.02
N GLY A 64 76.37 -91.58 16.04
CA GLY A 64 75.11 -91.48 16.78
C GLY A 64 74.99 -90.21 17.64
N LEU A 65 76.09 -89.80 18.30
CA LEU A 65 76.14 -88.55 19.07
C LEU A 65 76.06 -87.31 18.17
N VAL A 66 76.72 -87.33 17.01
CA VAL A 66 76.62 -86.25 16.03
C VAL A 66 75.20 -86.14 15.46
N ALA A 67 74.52 -87.25 15.17
CA ALA A 67 73.12 -87.23 14.72
C ALA A 67 72.16 -86.69 15.80
N LEU A 68 72.36 -87.02 17.08
CA LEU A 68 71.56 -86.52 18.20
C LEU A 68 71.81 -85.03 18.47
N ILE A 69 73.05 -84.54 18.32
CA ILE A 69 73.40 -83.11 18.40
C ILE A 69 72.85 -82.34 17.19
N ILE A 70 72.82 -82.92 15.99
CA ILE A 70 72.21 -82.32 14.80
C ILE A 70 70.69 -82.29 14.93
N LEU A 71 70.04 -83.31 15.50
CA LEU A 71 68.60 -83.32 15.78
C LEU A 71 68.22 -82.37 16.91
N ALA A 72 68.96 -82.35 18.02
CA ALA A 72 68.75 -81.41 19.12
C ALA A 72 69.05 -79.97 18.71
N GLY A 73 70.12 -79.75 17.93
CA GLY A 73 70.46 -78.46 17.32
C GLY A 73 69.46 -78.04 16.24
N GLY A 74 68.89 -78.98 15.50
CA GLY A 74 67.83 -78.76 14.51
C GLY A 74 66.51 -78.37 15.15
N VAL A 75 66.08 -79.05 16.23
CA VAL A 75 64.88 -78.70 17.00
C VAL A 75 65.05 -77.37 17.73
N THR A 76 66.22 -77.15 18.34
CA THR A 76 66.54 -75.88 19.04
C THR A 76 66.65 -74.73 18.04
N GLY A 77 67.32 -74.93 16.90
CA GLY A 77 67.40 -73.99 15.80
C GLY A 77 66.05 -73.67 15.17
N PHE A 78 65.18 -74.67 15.00
CA PHE A 78 63.79 -74.49 14.56
C PHE A 78 62.97 -73.69 15.56
N PHE A 79 63.15 -73.92 16.86
CA PHE A 79 62.50 -73.13 17.90
C PHE A 79 62.98 -71.68 17.92
N PHE A 80 64.30 -71.44 17.85
CA PHE A 80 64.87 -70.10 17.75
C PHE A 80 64.45 -69.39 16.46
N TYR A 81 64.37 -70.11 15.33
CA TYR A 81 63.84 -69.60 14.07
C TYR A 81 62.36 -69.21 14.19
N ARG A 82 61.52 -70.06 14.79
CA ARG A 82 60.10 -69.74 15.04
C ARG A 82 59.90 -68.59 16.01
N LYS A 83 60.77 -68.43 17.01
CA LYS A 83 60.78 -67.27 17.93
C LYS A 83 61.26 -66.00 17.23
N HIS A 84 62.24 -66.13 16.33
CA HIS A 84 62.74 -65.02 15.52
C HIS A 84 61.67 -64.50 14.57
N ILE A 85 60.85 -65.38 13.97
CA ILE A 85 59.71 -64.99 13.12
C ILE A 85 58.72 -64.13 13.90
N ASP A 86 58.29 -64.54 15.11
CA ASP A 86 57.38 -63.70 15.92
C ASP A 86 58.00 -62.34 16.25
N LYS A 87 59.30 -62.29 16.59
CA LYS A 87 60.01 -61.03 16.84
C LYS A 87 60.02 -60.10 15.61
N GLN A 88 59.90 -60.64 14.40
CA GLN A 88 59.77 -59.78 13.21
C GLN A 88 58.40 -59.10 13.15
N ALA A 89 57.35 -59.64 13.79
CA ALA A 89 56.07 -58.94 13.89
C ALA A 89 56.25 -57.62 14.64
N ASP A 90 56.99 -57.61 15.75
CA ASP A 90 57.29 -56.39 16.52
C ASP A 90 57.99 -55.31 15.66
N ASN A 91 58.91 -55.74 14.78
CA ASN A 91 59.60 -54.84 13.85
C ASN A 91 58.65 -54.28 12.77
N VAL A 92 57.73 -55.11 12.26
CA VAL A 92 56.67 -54.65 11.35
C VAL A 92 55.83 -53.58 12.05
N MET A 93 55.46 -53.78 13.33
CA MET A 93 54.66 -52.81 14.09
C MET A 93 55.40 -51.50 14.31
N ALA A 94 56.69 -51.57 14.66
CA ALA A 94 57.51 -50.37 14.83
C ALA A 94 57.57 -49.53 13.54
N TYR A 95 57.69 -50.19 12.38
CA TYR A 95 57.62 -49.49 11.09
C TYR A 95 56.24 -48.90 10.81
N ILE A 96 55.14 -49.59 11.16
CA ILE A 96 53.78 -49.05 11.03
C ILE A 96 53.58 -47.82 11.93
N TYR A 97 54.03 -47.90 13.19
CA TYR A 97 53.98 -46.79 14.15
C TYR A 97 54.76 -45.56 13.67
N ASP A 98 55.95 -45.79 13.11
CA ASP A 98 56.78 -44.74 12.49
C ASP A 98 56.26 -44.26 11.13
N ARG A 99 55.12 -44.78 10.65
CA ARG A 99 54.53 -44.52 9.31
C ARG A 99 55.46 -44.89 8.14
N LYS A 100 56.39 -45.81 8.36
CA LYS A 100 57.33 -46.35 7.35
C LYS A 100 56.71 -47.58 6.66
N TYR A 101 55.57 -47.36 5.99
CA TYR A 101 54.74 -48.42 5.43
C TYR A 101 55.46 -49.31 4.40
N ASP A 102 56.38 -48.76 3.59
CA ASP A 102 57.16 -49.56 2.62
C ASP A 102 58.09 -50.56 3.31
N GLN A 103 58.71 -50.15 4.41
CA GLN A 103 59.59 -51.01 5.20
C GLN A 103 58.79 -52.08 5.94
N ALA A 104 57.64 -51.70 6.50
CA ALA A 104 56.70 -52.62 7.13
C ALA A 104 56.21 -53.69 6.14
N LEU A 105 55.77 -53.29 4.94
CA LEU A 105 55.25 -54.18 3.89
C LEU A 105 56.34 -55.12 3.37
N THR A 106 57.56 -54.60 3.12
CA THR A 106 58.70 -55.42 2.71
C THR A 106 58.99 -56.53 3.72
N LEU A 107 58.97 -56.18 5.01
CA LEU A 107 59.21 -57.12 6.08
C LEU A 107 58.06 -58.12 6.24
N TYR A 108 56.81 -57.66 6.15
CA TYR A 108 55.63 -58.53 6.18
C TYR A 108 55.64 -59.58 5.06
N ASN A 109 55.83 -59.17 3.81
CA ASN A 109 55.88 -60.05 2.65
C ASN A 109 57.00 -61.11 2.75
N LYS A 110 58.08 -60.80 3.48
CA LYS A 110 59.17 -61.74 3.73
C LYS A 110 58.77 -62.87 4.69
N TYR A 111 57.83 -62.65 5.62
CA TYR A 111 57.53 -63.57 6.71
C TYR A 111 56.10 -64.12 6.73
N THR A 112 55.18 -63.52 5.97
CA THR A 112 53.79 -63.98 5.90
C THR A 112 53.66 -65.43 5.42
N GLY A 113 52.70 -66.17 5.97
CA GLY A 113 52.44 -67.58 5.66
C GLY A 113 53.46 -68.57 6.25
N LYS A 114 54.55 -68.08 6.84
CA LYS A 114 55.57 -68.93 7.50
C LYS A 114 55.19 -69.35 8.91
N LYS A 115 54.33 -68.56 9.59
CA LYS A 115 53.83 -68.87 10.94
C LYS A 115 52.55 -68.10 11.24
N GLU A 116 51.49 -68.82 11.59
CA GLU A 116 50.18 -68.26 11.92
C GLU A 116 50.22 -67.20 13.04
N SER A 117 51.03 -67.40 14.09
CA SER A 117 51.16 -66.41 15.17
C SER A 117 51.72 -65.07 14.72
N PHE A 118 52.63 -65.06 13.72
CA PHE A 118 53.15 -63.83 13.14
C PHE A 118 52.05 -63.09 12.38
N ASP A 119 51.33 -63.79 11.50
CA ASP A 119 50.26 -63.20 10.70
C ASP A 119 49.14 -62.65 11.61
N ASN A 120 48.78 -63.37 12.69
CA ASN A 120 47.79 -62.93 13.68
C ASN A 120 48.24 -61.69 14.47
N MET A 121 49.53 -61.59 14.84
CA MET A 121 50.08 -60.42 15.51
C MET A 121 50.00 -59.19 14.59
N VAL A 122 50.46 -59.32 13.33
CA VAL A 122 50.41 -58.23 12.33
C VAL A 122 48.97 -57.81 12.07
N PHE A 123 48.05 -58.75 11.87
CA PHE A 123 46.63 -58.44 11.69
C PHE A 123 46.04 -57.69 12.90
N THR A 124 46.35 -58.12 14.11
CA THR A 124 45.86 -57.49 15.34
C THR A 124 46.31 -56.04 15.44
N GLU A 125 47.57 -55.76 15.11
CA GLU A 125 48.11 -54.41 15.19
C GLU A 125 47.59 -53.52 14.07
N LEU A 126 47.53 -54.03 12.83
CA LEU A 126 46.90 -53.35 11.70
C LEU A 126 45.46 -52.91 12.03
N ARG A 127 44.69 -53.78 12.69
CA ARG A 127 43.34 -53.45 13.18
C ARG A 127 43.35 -52.31 14.21
N LYS A 128 44.28 -52.33 15.18
CA LYS A 128 44.40 -51.23 16.15
C LYS A 128 44.80 -49.92 15.48
N THR A 129 45.78 -49.95 14.56
CA THR A 129 46.20 -48.76 13.81
C THR A 129 45.03 -48.19 13.00
N THR A 130 44.21 -49.06 12.40
CA THR A 130 43.00 -48.65 11.67
C THR A 130 41.99 -47.93 12.57
N GLU A 131 41.73 -48.45 13.78
CA GLU A 131 40.86 -47.76 14.75
C GLU A 131 41.51 -46.45 15.25
N GLN A 132 42.83 -46.42 15.45
CA GLN A 132 43.53 -45.20 15.86
C GLN A 132 43.42 -44.10 14.80
N ILE A 133 43.53 -44.44 13.51
CA ILE A 133 43.32 -43.49 12.40
C ILE A 133 41.92 -42.88 12.47
N LYS A 134 40.91 -43.72 12.72
CA LYS A 134 39.52 -43.29 12.90
C LYS A 134 39.35 -42.34 14.09
N GLU A 135 39.92 -42.68 15.24
CA GLU A 135 39.91 -41.82 16.44
C GLU A 135 40.65 -40.50 16.24
N ASP A 136 41.80 -40.53 15.57
CA ASP A 136 42.60 -39.34 15.28
C ASP A 136 41.87 -38.41 14.30
N TYR A 137 41.16 -38.96 13.31
CA TYR A 137 40.30 -38.17 12.42
C TYR A 137 39.09 -37.57 13.17
N MET A 138 38.47 -38.33 14.07
CA MET A 138 37.36 -37.86 14.89
C MET A 138 37.74 -36.72 15.81
N SER A 139 38.90 -36.84 16.44
CA SER A 139 39.48 -35.80 17.29
C SER A 139 40.15 -34.67 16.51
N GLU A 140 40.04 -34.65 15.17
CA GLU A 140 40.60 -33.63 14.28
C GLU A 140 42.13 -33.48 14.37
N LYS A 141 42.83 -34.52 14.85
CA LYS A 141 44.31 -34.55 14.87
C LYS A 141 44.90 -34.77 13.49
N ILE A 142 44.16 -35.42 12.60
CA ILE A 142 44.51 -35.61 11.19
C ILE A 142 43.33 -35.21 10.32
N ASP A 143 43.62 -34.68 9.13
CA ASP A 143 42.61 -34.35 8.13
C ASP A 143 42.14 -35.59 7.34
N TYR A 144 41.08 -35.40 6.54
CA TYR A 144 40.47 -36.43 5.72
C TYR A 144 41.46 -37.10 4.76
N ASN A 145 42.26 -36.30 4.05
CA ASN A 145 43.22 -36.82 3.07
C ASN A 145 44.31 -37.65 3.75
N ASN A 146 44.76 -37.22 4.93
CA ASN A 146 45.73 -37.92 5.74
C ASN A 146 45.17 -39.25 6.25
N ALA A 147 43.93 -39.26 6.76
CA ALA A 147 43.29 -40.47 7.24
C ALA A 147 43.08 -41.49 6.10
N GLN A 148 42.52 -41.07 4.97
CA GLN A 148 42.35 -41.90 3.77
C GLN A 148 43.69 -42.42 3.23
N GLY A 149 44.71 -41.56 3.16
CA GLY A 149 46.05 -41.94 2.72
C GLY A 149 46.73 -42.95 3.64
N GLN A 150 46.51 -42.87 4.95
CA GLN A 150 47.01 -43.88 5.90
C GLN A 150 46.29 -45.22 5.71
N LEU A 151 44.96 -45.23 5.57
CA LEU A 151 44.18 -46.44 5.30
C LEU A 151 44.59 -47.12 3.98
N GLN A 152 44.81 -46.35 2.91
CA GLN A 152 45.32 -46.86 1.64
C GLN A 152 46.70 -47.50 1.77
N ASN A 153 47.57 -46.98 2.65
CA ASN A 153 48.85 -47.61 2.91
C ASN A 153 48.72 -48.95 3.65
N LEU A 154 47.74 -49.08 4.55
CA LEU A 154 47.43 -50.34 5.22
C LEU A 154 46.79 -51.37 4.27
N ASP A 155 46.00 -50.93 3.28
CA ASP A 155 45.38 -51.80 2.25
C ASP A 155 46.42 -52.51 1.35
N ARG A 156 47.67 -52.02 1.32
CA ARG A 156 48.76 -52.62 0.54
C ARG A 156 49.21 -53.98 1.08
N PHE A 157 48.84 -54.35 2.31
CA PHE A 157 49.16 -55.65 2.92
C PHE A 157 48.31 -56.80 2.33
N LYS A 158 47.18 -56.50 1.65
CA LYS A 158 46.34 -57.46 0.91
C LYS A 158 45.90 -58.67 1.72
N ILE A 159 45.36 -58.40 2.91
CA ILE A 159 44.83 -59.42 3.82
C ILE A 159 43.30 -59.39 3.69
N ALA A 160 42.71 -60.38 3.02
CA ALA A 160 41.30 -60.36 2.64
C ALA A 160 40.30 -60.04 3.78
N THR A 161 40.54 -60.52 4.99
CA THR A 161 39.70 -60.23 6.17
C THR A 161 39.92 -58.83 6.75
N PHE A 162 41.05 -58.19 6.45
CA PHE A 162 41.41 -56.85 6.87
C PHE A 162 40.92 -55.79 5.88
N ASP A 163 40.91 -56.11 4.59
CA ASP A 163 40.44 -55.22 3.52
C ASP A 163 39.00 -54.72 3.79
N MET A 164 38.14 -55.58 4.34
CA MET A 164 36.78 -55.21 4.77
C MET A 164 36.77 -54.21 5.94
N ILE A 165 37.68 -54.37 6.91
CA ILE A 165 37.81 -53.45 8.06
C ILE A 165 38.28 -52.07 7.58
N ILE A 166 39.25 -52.02 6.67
CA ILE A 166 39.72 -50.77 6.07
C ILE A 166 38.58 -50.09 5.31
N TYR A 167 37.84 -50.85 4.49
CA TYR A 167 36.72 -50.33 3.72
C TYR A 167 35.66 -49.71 4.64
N ASP A 168 35.26 -50.41 5.69
CA ASP A 168 34.25 -49.93 6.65
C ASP A 168 34.71 -48.64 7.34
N VAL A 169 35.98 -48.56 7.77
CA VAL A 169 36.51 -47.35 8.40
C VAL A 169 36.67 -46.21 7.41
N ALA A 170 37.10 -46.48 6.17
CA ALA A 170 37.18 -45.47 5.11
C ALA A 170 35.79 -44.89 4.78
N GLN A 171 34.78 -45.74 4.60
CA GLN A 171 33.39 -45.30 4.36
C GLN A 171 32.82 -44.53 5.54
N TRP A 172 33.18 -44.93 6.76
CA TRP A 172 32.79 -44.20 7.94
C TRP A 172 33.43 -42.81 8.00
N ILE A 173 34.72 -42.69 7.66
CA ILE A 173 35.43 -41.40 7.56
C ILE A 173 34.81 -40.53 6.46
N ASP A 174 34.45 -41.09 5.30
CA ASP A 174 33.74 -40.37 4.23
C ASP A 174 32.42 -39.79 4.76
N LYS A 175 31.62 -40.60 5.44
CA LYS A 175 30.35 -40.18 6.06
C LYS A 175 30.54 -39.02 7.03
N ILE A 176 31.53 -39.10 7.92
CA ILE A 176 31.83 -38.02 8.88
C ILE A 176 32.34 -36.78 8.15
N ASN A 177 33.16 -36.93 7.11
CA ASN A 177 33.63 -35.80 6.32
C ASN A 177 32.50 -35.04 5.62
N THR A 178 31.57 -35.77 5.02
CA THR A 178 30.35 -35.18 4.42
C THR A 178 29.50 -34.48 5.49
N SER A 179 29.35 -35.08 6.67
CA SER A 179 28.65 -34.47 7.80
C SER A 179 29.26 -33.12 8.20
N ARG A 180 30.60 -33.04 8.30
CA ARG A 180 31.32 -31.79 8.61
C ARG A 180 31.14 -30.74 7.52
N ALA A 181 31.22 -31.14 6.25
CA ALA A 181 30.98 -30.24 5.12
C ALA A 181 29.57 -29.63 5.19
N ASN A 182 28.54 -30.45 5.43
CA ASN A 182 27.17 -29.99 5.59
C ASN A 182 27.02 -28.97 6.75
N TYR A 183 27.70 -29.20 7.87
CA TYR A 183 27.70 -28.23 8.97
C TYR A 183 28.30 -26.88 8.54
N HIS A 184 29.47 -26.90 7.88
CA HIS A 184 30.13 -25.68 7.42
C HIS A 184 29.32 -24.93 6.35
N ASP A 185 28.70 -25.66 5.42
CA ASP A 185 27.78 -25.09 4.43
C ASP A 185 26.57 -24.44 5.11
N GLY A 186 25.99 -25.10 6.12
CA GLY A 186 24.94 -24.53 6.95
C GLY A 186 25.37 -23.23 7.64
N LYS A 187 26.61 -23.18 8.15
CA LYS A 187 27.16 -21.97 8.77
C LYS A 187 27.31 -20.81 7.79
N ALA A 188 27.83 -21.09 6.61
CA ALA A 188 27.97 -20.09 5.55
C ALA A 188 26.61 -19.53 5.09
N LEU A 189 25.58 -20.38 4.99
CA LEU A 189 24.21 -19.97 4.64
C LEU A 189 23.58 -19.13 5.76
N TYR A 190 23.79 -19.53 7.02
CA TYR A 190 23.34 -18.76 8.18
C TYR A 190 23.93 -17.36 8.21
N GLU A 191 25.24 -17.22 7.95
CA GLU A 191 25.92 -15.91 7.88
C GLU A 191 25.40 -15.02 6.75
N GLN A 192 24.87 -15.61 5.68
CA GLN A 192 24.20 -14.90 4.58
C GLN A 192 22.74 -14.53 4.91
N GLY A 193 22.20 -14.99 6.05
CA GLY A 193 20.80 -14.79 6.44
C GLY A 193 19.82 -15.75 5.75
N ASP A 194 20.32 -16.76 5.02
CA ASP A 194 19.50 -17.82 4.43
C ASP A 194 19.30 -18.96 5.43
N TYR A 195 18.45 -18.68 6.43
CA TYR A 195 18.20 -19.60 7.54
C TYR A 195 17.49 -20.90 7.11
N GLU A 196 16.70 -20.88 6.03
CA GLU A 196 15.99 -22.06 5.54
C GLU A 196 16.96 -23.06 4.91
N SER A 197 17.84 -22.57 4.03
CA SER A 197 18.91 -23.41 3.46
C SER A 197 19.91 -23.83 4.54
N ALA A 198 20.22 -22.97 5.51
CA ALA A 198 21.06 -23.33 6.64
C ALA A 198 20.48 -24.49 7.45
N LEU A 199 19.18 -24.45 7.77
CA LEU A 199 18.46 -25.54 8.45
C LEU A 199 18.52 -26.85 7.67
N ALA A 200 18.34 -26.79 6.35
CA ALA A 200 18.45 -27.98 5.49
C ALA A 200 19.86 -28.60 5.58
N SER A 201 20.92 -27.78 5.51
CA SER A 201 22.30 -28.24 5.63
C SER A 201 22.63 -28.78 7.02
N TYR A 202 22.24 -28.09 8.09
CA TYR A 202 22.41 -28.60 9.46
C TYR A 202 21.65 -29.92 9.69
N GLY A 203 20.49 -30.10 9.06
CA GLY A 203 19.70 -31.33 9.12
C GLY A 203 20.39 -32.55 8.49
N LEU A 204 21.42 -32.35 7.66
CA LEU A 204 22.22 -33.42 7.05
C LEU A 204 23.46 -33.81 7.89
N VAL A 205 23.70 -33.13 9.02
CA VAL A 205 24.79 -33.47 9.96
C VAL A 205 24.39 -34.73 10.74
N VAL A 206 25.25 -35.75 10.74
CA VAL A 206 24.92 -37.07 11.27
C VAL A 206 25.29 -37.20 12.75
N ARG A 207 24.50 -37.94 13.52
CA ARG A 207 24.70 -38.11 14.98
C ARG A 207 26.03 -38.76 15.35
N GLU A 208 26.61 -39.57 14.46
CA GLU A 208 27.92 -40.17 14.65
C GLU A 208 29.06 -39.15 14.67
N ASP A 209 28.87 -37.97 14.05
CA ASP A 209 29.79 -36.83 14.16
C ASP A 209 29.45 -35.99 15.39
N THR A 210 29.66 -36.57 16.58
CA THR A 210 29.10 -36.10 17.85
C THR A 210 29.36 -34.62 18.15
N LYS A 211 30.52 -34.09 17.76
CA LYS A 211 30.87 -32.67 17.96
C LYS A 211 30.00 -31.77 17.09
N TYR A 212 30.02 -31.99 15.78
CA TYR A 212 29.31 -31.14 14.83
C TYR A 212 27.80 -31.34 14.88
N TYR A 213 27.32 -32.54 15.25
CA TYR A 213 25.91 -32.78 15.49
C TYR A 213 25.37 -31.92 16.66
N GLY A 214 26.13 -31.80 17.75
CA GLY A 214 25.77 -30.92 18.87
C GLY A 214 25.68 -29.45 18.46
N LEU A 215 26.67 -28.97 17.70
CA LEU A 215 26.69 -27.60 17.17
C LEU A 215 25.54 -27.36 16.18
N ALA A 216 25.26 -28.32 15.30
CA ALA A 216 24.16 -28.24 14.34
C ALA A 216 22.81 -28.11 15.05
N LEU A 217 22.57 -28.84 16.13
CA LEU A 217 21.33 -28.72 16.91
C LEU A 217 21.16 -27.34 17.55
N GLU A 218 22.25 -26.76 18.08
CA GLU A 218 22.25 -25.41 18.63
C GLU A 218 21.95 -24.36 17.53
N ASP A 219 22.66 -24.44 16.41
CA ASP A 219 22.47 -23.53 15.29
C ASP A 219 21.09 -23.70 14.61
N ILE A 220 20.51 -24.90 14.60
CA ILE A 220 19.12 -25.14 14.20
C ILE A 220 18.15 -24.37 15.09
N SER A 221 18.31 -24.47 16.42
CA SER A 221 17.46 -23.75 17.38
C SER A 221 17.51 -22.24 17.15
N ILE A 222 18.71 -21.70 16.96
CA ILE A 222 18.91 -20.27 16.70
C ILE A 222 18.28 -19.86 15.36
N SER A 223 18.48 -20.66 14.31
CA SER A 223 17.93 -20.39 12.98
C SER A 223 16.40 -20.39 12.98
N LEU A 224 15.77 -21.33 13.71
CA LEU A 224 14.33 -21.37 13.90
C LEU A 224 13.81 -20.14 14.66
N GLU A 225 14.51 -19.68 15.70
CA GLU A 225 14.16 -18.46 16.42
C GLU A 225 14.22 -17.22 15.50
N LYS A 226 15.25 -17.13 14.65
CA LYS A 226 15.39 -16.06 13.65
C LYS A 226 14.24 -16.07 12.65
N LEU A 227 13.86 -17.23 12.13
CA LEU A 227 12.74 -17.37 11.20
C LEU A 227 11.41 -17.02 11.87
N ALA A 228 11.16 -17.50 13.09
CA ALA A 228 9.95 -17.17 13.83
C ALA A 228 9.84 -15.66 14.09
N LYS A 229 10.95 -15.00 14.44
CA LYS A 229 10.98 -13.54 14.61
C LYS A 229 10.66 -12.81 13.30
N ARG A 230 11.28 -13.22 12.18
CA ARG A 230 11.03 -12.63 10.85
C ARG A 230 9.58 -12.80 10.42
N GLN A 231 8.99 -13.98 10.66
CA GLN A 231 7.58 -14.23 10.35
C GLN A 231 6.66 -13.33 11.17
N ASN A 232 6.91 -13.19 12.48
CA ASN A 232 6.13 -12.31 13.33
C ASN A 232 6.24 -10.83 12.90
N GLU A 233 7.44 -10.36 12.52
CA GLU A 233 7.63 -9.02 11.96
C GLU A 233 6.86 -8.82 10.64
N LEU A 234 6.80 -9.85 9.79
CA LEU A 234 6.04 -9.83 8.55
C LEU A 234 4.52 -9.76 8.82
N GLU A 235 4.02 -10.57 9.73
CA GLU A 235 2.60 -10.59 10.13
C GLU A 235 2.16 -9.25 10.73
N ILE A 236 3.00 -8.62 11.56
CA ILE A 236 2.75 -7.27 12.09
C ILE A 236 2.69 -6.26 10.95
N LYS A 237 3.64 -6.32 10.01
CA LYS A 237 3.68 -5.38 8.89
C LYS A 237 2.47 -5.54 7.96
N GLU A 238 2.06 -6.76 7.65
CA GLU A 238 0.87 -7.05 6.86
C GLU A 238 -0.40 -6.53 7.55
N GLU A 239 -0.48 -6.66 8.88
CA GLU A 239 -1.61 -6.12 9.65
C GLU A 239 -1.62 -4.58 9.66
N GLU A 240 -0.47 -3.93 9.83
CA GLU A 240 -0.34 -2.47 9.74
C GLU A 240 -0.75 -1.94 8.36
N GLU A 241 -0.34 -2.63 7.28
CA GLU A 241 -0.73 -2.30 5.90
C GLU A 241 -2.25 -2.48 5.69
N ARG A 242 -2.85 -3.55 6.20
CA ARG A 242 -4.32 -3.74 6.15
C ARG A 242 -5.07 -2.64 6.88
N GLN A 243 -4.61 -2.26 8.07
CA GLN A 243 -5.25 -1.18 8.85
C GLN A 243 -5.09 0.19 8.19
N LEU A 244 -3.93 0.45 7.57
CA LEU A 244 -3.71 1.68 6.82
C LEU A 244 -4.63 1.78 5.61
N GLU A 245 -4.80 0.69 4.85
CA GLU A 245 -5.70 0.65 3.71
C GLU A 245 -7.16 0.82 4.13
N ALA A 246 -7.60 0.18 5.22
CA ALA A 246 -8.93 0.38 5.77
C ALA A 246 -9.19 1.83 6.18
N ARG A 247 -8.20 2.50 6.80
CA ARG A 247 -8.31 3.95 7.13
C ARG A 247 -8.42 4.81 5.89
N ARG A 248 -7.65 4.54 4.83
CA ARG A 248 -7.73 5.27 3.56
C ARG A 248 -9.10 5.14 2.91
N GLN A 249 -9.65 3.93 2.86
CA GLN A 249 -10.98 3.69 2.30
C GLN A 249 -12.09 4.38 3.10
N GLU A 250 -11.94 4.46 4.43
CA GLU A 250 -12.88 5.21 5.27
C GLU A 250 -12.76 6.73 5.04
N GLU A 251 -11.54 7.27 4.97
CA GLU A 251 -11.30 8.68 4.64
C GLU A 251 -11.84 9.05 3.25
N GLU A 252 -11.70 8.17 2.26
CA GLU A 252 -12.22 8.37 0.91
C GLU A 252 -13.75 8.44 0.89
N LYS A 253 -14.44 7.54 1.62
CA LYS A 253 -15.90 7.59 1.77
C LYS A 253 -16.36 8.86 2.49
N ILE A 254 -15.66 9.26 3.54
CA ILE A 254 -15.97 10.51 4.27
C ILE A 254 -15.83 11.71 3.33
N ASN A 255 -14.76 11.75 2.53
CA ASN A 255 -14.56 12.81 1.54
C ASN A 255 -15.66 12.82 0.47
N GLU A 256 -16.03 11.66 -0.07
CA GLU A 256 -17.10 11.55 -1.08
C GLU A 256 -18.43 12.06 -0.54
N ILE A 257 -18.82 11.63 0.67
CA ILE A 257 -20.04 12.12 1.34
C ILE A 257 -19.97 13.63 1.54
N ARG A 258 -18.83 14.15 2.01
CA ARG A 258 -18.64 15.59 2.23
C ARG A 258 -18.81 16.38 0.94
N GLU A 259 -18.14 15.99 -0.13
CA GLU A 259 -18.20 16.68 -1.43
C GLU A 259 -19.61 16.66 -2.01
N GLN A 260 -20.29 15.51 -1.98
CA GLN A 260 -21.68 15.39 -2.46
C GLN A 260 -22.63 16.26 -1.64
N THR A 261 -22.47 16.27 -0.31
CA THR A 261 -23.30 17.09 0.59
C THR A 261 -23.11 18.57 0.30
N LEU A 262 -21.85 19.03 0.18
CA LEU A 262 -21.54 20.43 -0.11
C LEU A 262 -22.10 20.87 -1.46
N ALA A 263 -21.92 20.05 -2.51
CA ALA A 263 -22.45 20.34 -3.84
C ALA A 263 -23.98 20.43 -3.84
N GLY A 264 -24.65 19.48 -3.17
CA GLY A 264 -26.11 19.49 -3.06
C GLY A 264 -26.63 20.71 -2.28
N ALA A 265 -25.93 21.13 -1.22
CA ALA A 265 -26.32 22.32 -0.47
C ALA A 265 -26.06 23.63 -1.23
N GLU A 266 -24.98 23.68 -2.03
CA GLU A 266 -24.64 24.84 -2.88
C GLU A 266 -25.69 25.10 -3.97
N GLU A 267 -26.33 24.05 -4.50
CA GLU A 267 -27.41 24.19 -5.49
C GLU A 267 -28.57 25.01 -4.94
N TYR A 268 -28.98 24.78 -3.69
CA TYR A 268 -30.01 25.56 -3.01
C TYR A 268 -29.51 26.95 -2.61
N ALA A 269 -28.29 27.03 -2.07
CA ALA A 269 -27.73 28.30 -1.61
C ALA A 269 -27.54 29.32 -2.75
N LEU A 270 -27.31 28.87 -3.99
CA LEU A 270 -27.22 29.74 -5.17
C LEU A 270 -28.48 30.59 -5.38
N TYR A 271 -29.65 30.07 -5.00
CA TYR A 271 -30.94 30.74 -5.08
C TYR A 271 -31.41 31.28 -3.71
N SER A 272 -30.49 31.40 -2.76
CA SER A 272 -30.78 31.86 -1.38
C SER A 272 -31.76 30.97 -0.61
N PHE A 273 -31.95 29.71 -1.02
CA PHE A 273 -32.78 28.73 -0.29
C PHE A 273 -32.00 28.10 0.87
N TYR A 274 -31.61 28.92 1.83
CA TYR A 274 -30.70 28.51 2.91
C TYR A 274 -31.30 27.46 3.86
N GLU A 275 -32.62 27.44 4.08
CA GLU A 275 -33.25 26.38 4.89
C GLU A 275 -33.14 25.00 4.23
N ALA A 276 -33.36 24.92 2.92
CA ALA A 276 -33.14 23.70 2.16
C ALA A 276 -31.66 23.29 2.15
N ALA A 277 -30.76 24.26 1.97
CA ALA A 277 -29.32 24.02 2.03
C ALA A 277 -28.88 23.52 3.42
N ILE A 278 -29.44 24.07 4.51
CA ILE A 278 -29.23 23.62 5.89
C ILE A 278 -29.65 22.15 6.03
N GLN A 279 -30.84 21.78 5.53
CA GLN A 279 -31.32 20.41 5.65
C GLN A 279 -30.38 19.40 4.96
N VAL A 280 -29.85 19.75 3.78
CA VAL A 280 -28.86 18.91 3.09
C VAL A 280 -27.59 18.74 3.92
N ILE A 281 -27.06 19.83 4.50
CA ILE A 281 -25.87 19.77 5.36
C ILE A 281 -26.12 18.93 6.62
N GLU A 282 -27.27 19.06 7.26
CA GLU A 282 -27.65 18.26 8.42
C GLU A 282 -27.75 16.76 8.09
N ASP A 283 -28.30 16.42 6.92
CA ASP A 283 -28.35 15.03 6.45
C ASP A 283 -26.96 14.47 6.19
N GLY A 284 -26.05 15.26 5.62
CA GLY A 284 -24.64 14.89 5.49
C GLY A 284 -23.96 14.66 6.85
N LEU A 285 -24.21 15.53 7.83
CA LEU A 285 -23.67 15.40 9.19
C LEU A 285 -24.22 14.17 9.94
N LYS A 286 -25.40 13.63 9.59
CA LYS A 286 -25.87 12.34 10.12
C LYS A 286 -25.01 11.18 9.62
N LEU A 287 -24.47 11.28 8.40
CA LEU A 287 -23.60 10.28 7.79
C LEU A 287 -22.14 10.42 8.25
N ILE A 288 -21.64 11.66 8.38
CA ILE A 288 -20.29 11.98 8.85
C ILE A 288 -20.32 12.94 10.06
N PRO A 289 -20.60 12.42 11.27
CA PRO A 289 -20.75 13.25 12.47
C PRO A 289 -19.48 14.04 12.82
N ASN A 290 -19.66 15.30 13.20
CA ASN A 290 -18.59 16.24 13.58
C ASN A 290 -17.60 16.58 12.45
N ASP A 291 -18.00 16.41 11.19
CA ASP A 291 -17.18 16.90 10.08
C ASP A 291 -17.01 18.42 10.18
N PRO A 292 -15.77 18.94 10.29
CA PRO A 292 -15.54 20.36 10.56
C PRO A 292 -16.00 21.25 9.40
N VAL A 293 -15.89 20.76 8.15
CA VAL A 293 -16.23 21.53 6.95
C VAL A 293 -17.75 21.65 6.84
N LEU A 294 -18.48 20.55 7.00
CA LEU A 294 -19.94 20.59 7.02
C LEU A 294 -20.47 21.42 8.20
N THR A 295 -19.84 21.32 9.37
CA THR A 295 -20.22 22.11 10.56
C THR A 295 -20.04 23.61 10.32
N GLU A 296 -18.91 24.02 9.75
CA GLU A 296 -18.66 25.42 9.39
C GLU A 296 -19.68 25.92 8.36
N ARG A 297 -20.01 25.09 7.36
CA ARG A 297 -21.03 25.43 6.35
C ARG A 297 -22.42 25.58 6.95
N LEU A 298 -22.79 24.71 7.89
CA LEU A 298 -24.07 24.80 8.60
C LEU A 298 -24.20 26.13 9.36
N ILE A 299 -23.14 26.56 10.04
CA ILE A 299 -23.11 27.83 10.76
C ILE A 299 -23.33 29.01 9.79
N LEU A 300 -22.65 29.00 8.64
CA LEU A 300 -22.79 30.03 7.62
C LEU A 300 -24.23 30.12 7.08
N TYR A 301 -24.85 29.01 6.72
CA TYR A 301 -26.21 29.04 6.19
C TYR A 301 -27.24 29.46 7.25
N ASN A 302 -27.05 29.08 8.52
CA ASN A 302 -27.88 29.59 9.62
C ASN A 302 -27.75 31.11 9.80
N SER A 303 -26.53 31.66 9.72
CA SER A 303 -26.35 33.12 9.84
C SER A 303 -26.95 33.88 8.66
N LEU A 304 -26.84 33.33 7.45
CA LEU A 304 -27.48 33.87 6.26
C LEU A 304 -29.01 33.86 6.43
N THR A 305 -29.62 32.73 6.79
CA THR A 305 -31.07 32.64 7.06
C THR A 305 -31.57 33.69 8.06
N SER A 306 -30.81 33.95 9.12
CA SER A 306 -31.13 34.99 10.12
C SER A 306 -31.03 36.42 9.59
N LEU A 307 -30.22 36.67 8.56
CA LEU A 307 -30.08 37.99 7.94
C LEU A 307 -31.24 38.27 6.96
N TYR A 308 -31.72 37.25 6.24
CA TYR A 308 -32.82 37.39 5.29
C TYR A 308 -34.21 37.53 5.94
N THR A 309 -34.34 37.13 7.20
CA THR A 309 -35.61 37.22 7.96
C THR A 309 -35.72 38.48 8.81
N SER A 310 -34.71 39.37 8.82
CA SER A 310 -34.80 40.63 9.55
C SER A 310 -35.66 41.63 8.77
N VAL A 311 -36.86 41.90 9.29
CA VAL A 311 -37.72 43.01 8.88
C VAL A 311 -36.89 44.31 8.94
N PRO A 312 -36.65 45.02 7.80
CA PRO A 312 -35.88 46.24 7.80
C PRO A 312 -36.47 47.27 8.77
N ALA A 313 -35.58 47.93 9.52
CA ALA A 313 -35.93 49.16 10.22
C ALA A 313 -35.83 50.33 9.24
N PHE A 314 -36.70 51.34 9.42
CA PHE A 314 -36.76 52.49 8.54
C PHE A 314 -36.38 53.78 9.27
N ASP A 315 -35.67 54.65 8.58
CA ASP A 315 -35.66 56.09 8.83
C ASP A 315 -36.42 56.81 7.71
N THR A 316 -36.65 58.11 7.86
CA THR A 316 -37.44 58.90 6.90
C THR A 316 -36.68 60.12 6.42
N ILE A 317 -36.54 60.25 5.10
CA ILE A 317 -36.19 61.53 4.48
C ILE A 317 -37.42 62.41 4.53
N LYS A 318 -37.30 63.59 5.14
CA LYS A 318 -38.35 64.61 5.13
C LYS A 318 -37.86 65.86 4.43
N TYR A 319 -38.64 66.34 3.46
CA TYR A 319 -38.48 67.63 2.82
C TYR A 319 -39.76 68.44 2.97
N GLU A 320 -39.70 69.48 3.79
CA GLU A 320 -40.80 70.42 4.01
C GLU A 320 -40.33 71.82 3.64
N TYR A 321 -41.06 72.47 2.74
CA TYR A 321 -40.70 73.81 2.30
C TYR A 321 -41.92 74.62 1.84
N THR A 322 -41.93 75.90 2.19
CA THR A 322 -42.91 76.87 1.69
C THR A 322 -42.20 77.87 0.79
N TYR A 323 -42.55 77.85 -0.50
CA TYR A 323 -42.03 78.79 -1.49
C TYR A 323 -42.81 80.11 -1.42
N MET A 324 -42.06 81.22 -1.48
CA MET A 324 -42.58 82.59 -1.35
C MET A 324 -42.28 83.42 -2.59
N GLU A 325 -43.18 84.35 -2.96
CA GLU A 325 -42.97 85.39 -3.97
C GLU A 325 -43.60 86.71 -3.49
N GLU A 326 -42.83 87.81 -3.40
CA GLU A 326 -43.31 89.14 -2.94
C GLU A 326 -44.20 89.06 -1.66
N ASP A 327 -43.75 88.33 -0.63
CA ASP A 327 -44.42 88.05 0.65
C ASP A 327 -45.70 87.19 0.59
N LYS A 328 -45.99 86.54 -0.54
CA LYS A 328 -47.07 85.55 -0.68
C LYS A 328 -46.55 84.12 -0.70
N GLU A 329 -47.24 83.21 0.00
CA GLU A 329 -47.02 81.77 -0.12
C GLU A 329 -47.55 81.29 -1.48
N ILE A 330 -46.65 80.83 -2.35
CA ILE A 330 -47.02 80.37 -3.69
C ILE A 330 -47.14 78.86 -3.78
N MET A 331 -46.38 78.11 -2.96
CA MET A 331 -46.45 76.66 -2.93
C MET A 331 -46.00 76.10 -1.58
N ILE A 332 -46.73 75.10 -1.07
CA ILE A 332 -46.38 74.34 0.14
C ILE A 332 -46.02 72.92 -0.27
N VAL A 333 -44.85 72.43 0.18
CA VAL A 333 -44.34 71.10 -0.12
C VAL A 333 -44.10 70.32 1.17
N SER A 334 -44.57 69.08 1.20
CA SER A 334 -44.23 68.08 2.22
C SER A 334 -43.99 66.75 1.50
N LEU A 335 -42.78 66.23 1.61
CA LEU A 335 -42.32 65.02 0.92
C LEU A 335 -41.62 64.11 1.94
N GLU A 336 -42.14 62.89 2.10
CA GLU A 336 -41.55 61.85 2.95
C GLU A 336 -41.26 60.58 2.15
N LEU A 337 -40.02 60.06 2.25
CA LEU A 337 -39.62 58.78 1.64
C LEU A 337 -38.85 57.91 2.65
N PRO A 338 -38.93 56.58 2.53
CA PRO A 338 -38.21 55.66 3.42
C PRO A 338 -36.71 55.61 3.13
N ILE A 339 -35.93 55.35 4.19
CA ILE A 339 -34.55 54.83 4.11
C ILE A 339 -34.51 53.52 4.89
N LEU A 340 -34.11 52.43 4.25
CA LEU A 340 -33.82 51.17 4.91
C LEU A 340 -32.50 51.30 5.68
N LEU A 341 -32.53 50.98 6.97
CA LEU A 341 -31.38 51.03 7.87
C LEU A 341 -30.64 49.70 7.90
N GLY A 342 -29.32 49.75 7.72
CA GLY A 342 -28.43 48.59 7.80
C GLY A 342 -27.32 48.66 6.77
N ASP A 343 -26.19 48.01 7.06
CA ASP A 343 -25.07 47.86 6.12
C ASP A 343 -25.26 46.56 5.32
N ILE A 344 -26.33 46.52 4.52
CA ILE A 344 -26.70 45.37 3.69
C ILE A 344 -26.74 45.85 2.23
N PRO A 345 -25.98 45.23 1.30
CA PRO A 345 -25.91 45.67 -0.09
C PRO A 345 -27.27 45.81 -0.79
N THR A 346 -28.23 44.93 -0.49
CA THR A 346 -29.59 45.00 -1.06
C THR A 346 -30.40 46.17 -0.51
N TYR A 347 -30.13 46.62 0.72
CA TYR A 347 -30.77 47.82 1.25
C TYR A 347 -30.22 49.08 0.56
N GLU A 348 -28.94 49.09 0.20
CA GLU A 348 -28.35 50.18 -0.57
C GLU A 348 -29.00 50.29 -1.96
N SER A 349 -29.20 49.17 -2.67
CA SER A 349 -29.86 49.19 -3.99
C SER A 349 -31.31 49.68 -3.90
N ILE A 350 -32.07 49.22 -2.90
CA ILE A 350 -33.44 49.68 -2.66
C ILE A 350 -33.47 51.18 -2.32
N ASN A 351 -32.56 51.65 -1.45
CA ASN A 351 -32.45 53.07 -1.10
C ASN A 351 -32.11 53.94 -2.33
N GLN A 352 -31.35 53.43 -3.30
CA GLN A 352 -31.10 54.14 -4.56
C GLN A 352 -32.38 54.32 -5.39
N VAL A 353 -33.30 53.35 -5.37
CA VAL A 353 -34.61 53.47 -6.04
C VAL A 353 -35.45 54.57 -5.38
N PHE A 354 -35.48 54.63 -4.04
CA PHE A 354 -36.18 55.71 -3.35
C PHE A 354 -35.56 57.08 -3.58
N GLU A 355 -34.23 57.17 -3.67
CA GLU A 355 -33.57 58.44 -4.00
C GLU A 355 -33.92 58.88 -5.45
N GLN A 356 -33.99 57.95 -6.40
CA GLN A 356 -34.43 58.26 -7.78
C GLN A 356 -35.91 58.70 -7.84
N ALA A 357 -36.79 58.07 -7.05
CA ALA A 357 -38.19 58.47 -6.93
C ALA A 357 -38.30 59.89 -6.36
N LYS A 358 -37.53 60.20 -5.31
CA LYS A 358 -37.42 61.54 -4.75
C LYS A 358 -36.95 62.56 -5.78
N GLU A 359 -35.88 62.29 -6.52
CA GLU A 359 -35.39 63.18 -7.58
C GLU A 359 -36.48 63.44 -8.64
N SER A 360 -37.22 62.40 -9.02
CA SER A 360 -38.34 62.50 -9.98
C SER A 360 -39.45 63.43 -9.48
N HIS A 361 -39.85 63.30 -8.21
CA HIS A 361 -40.84 64.19 -7.60
C HIS A 361 -40.32 65.62 -7.44
N MET A 362 -39.04 65.80 -7.09
CA MET A 362 -38.43 67.13 -6.99
C MET A 362 -38.44 67.88 -8.32
N ILE A 363 -38.24 67.18 -9.45
CA ILE A 363 -38.36 67.79 -10.79
C ILE A 363 -39.79 68.29 -11.05
N VAL A 364 -40.82 67.56 -10.60
CA VAL A 364 -42.22 67.98 -10.73
C VAL A 364 -42.49 69.19 -9.84
N ILE A 365 -42.03 69.15 -8.59
CA ILE A 365 -42.15 70.24 -7.62
C ILE A 365 -41.51 71.52 -8.19
N ASP A 366 -40.28 71.45 -8.71
CA ASP A 366 -39.59 72.61 -9.26
C ASP A 366 -40.37 73.25 -10.42
N ARG A 367 -40.96 72.44 -11.32
CA ARG A 367 -41.82 72.96 -12.39
C ARG A 367 -43.06 73.65 -11.86
N MET A 368 -43.73 73.04 -10.88
CA MET A 368 -44.90 73.62 -10.23
C MET A 368 -44.58 74.93 -9.51
N VAL A 369 -43.40 75.04 -8.91
CA VAL A 369 -42.93 76.29 -8.29
C VAL A 369 -42.81 77.40 -9.33
N GLU A 370 -42.21 77.12 -10.50
CA GLU A 370 -42.10 78.12 -11.57
C GLU A 370 -43.47 78.52 -12.13
N ASP A 371 -44.38 77.56 -12.33
CA ASP A 371 -45.75 77.82 -12.75
C ASP A 371 -46.47 78.71 -11.72
N ALA A 372 -46.36 78.37 -10.42
CA ALA A 372 -46.93 79.15 -9.34
C ALA A 372 -46.36 80.58 -9.26
N ARG A 373 -45.04 80.75 -9.48
CA ARG A 373 -44.43 82.10 -9.56
C ARG A 373 -45.01 82.92 -10.71
N SER A 374 -45.20 82.30 -11.87
CA SER A 374 -45.74 83.00 -13.05
C SER A 374 -47.17 83.52 -12.82
N LEU A 375 -47.94 82.82 -11.99
CA LEU A 375 -49.33 83.13 -11.66
C LEU A 375 -49.49 83.97 -10.38
N ALA A 376 -48.43 84.18 -9.59
CA ALA A 376 -48.48 84.82 -8.28
C ALA A 376 -49.03 86.28 -8.29
N LYS A 377 -49.06 86.91 -9.47
CA LYS A 377 -49.56 88.27 -9.71
C LYS A 377 -51.03 88.31 -10.14
N ASP A 378 -51.64 87.16 -10.41
CA ASP A 378 -53.04 87.08 -10.78
C ASP A 378 -53.95 87.38 -9.57
N GLU A 379 -55.05 88.09 -9.83
CA GLU A 379 -55.98 88.56 -8.78
C GLU A 379 -56.61 87.41 -7.97
N TYR A 380 -56.77 86.24 -8.61
CA TYR A 380 -57.39 85.05 -8.03
C TYR A 380 -56.40 83.91 -7.80
N PHE A 381 -55.11 84.21 -7.64
CA PHE A 381 -54.10 83.20 -7.35
C PHE A 381 -54.42 82.42 -6.08
N ILE A 382 -54.29 81.09 -6.17
CA ILE A 382 -54.44 80.17 -5.03
C ILE A 382 -53.11 79.46 -4.83
N THR A 383 -52.63 79.41 -3.59
CA THR A 383 -51.41 78.69 -3.21
C THR A 383 -51.48 77.23 -3.64
N SER A 384 -50.43 76.76 -4.31
CA SER A 384 -50.31 75.36 -4.72
C SER A 384 -49.82 74.48 -3.56
N GLY A 385 -50.08 73.18 -3.64
CA GLY A 385 -49.67 72.20 -2.63
C GLY A 385 -49.12 70.94 -3.27
N TYR A 386 -48.08 70.37 -2.67
CA TYR A 386 -47.54 69.06 -3.03
C TYR A 386 -47.28 68.28 -1.74
N GLY A 387 -48.12 67.30 -1.45
CA GLY A 387 -47.96 66.39 -0.33
C GLY A 387 -47.67 64.98 -0.82
N LEU A 388 -46.68 64.30 -0.25
CA LEU A 388 -46.41 62.89 -0.49
C LEU A 388 -45.83 62.28 0.79
N SER A 389 -46.40 61.17 1.25
CA SER A 389 -45.89 60.35 2.34
C SER A 389 -45.76 58.90 1.90
N TYR A 390 -45.06 58.09 2.69
CA TYR A 390 -44.97 56.65 2.45
C TYR A 390 -45.60 55.84 3.56
N SER A 391 -46.02 54.63 3.22
CA SER A 391 -46.45 53.60 4.15
C SER A 391 -45.82 52.25 3.79
N VAL A 392 -45.44 51.49 4.81
CA VAL A 392 -44.99 50.10 4.67
C VAL A 392 -46.25 49.22 4.71
N GLN A 393 -46.72 48.78 3.55
CA GLN A 393 -47.96 47.99 3.44
C GLN A 393 -47.73 46.50 3.67
N TYR A 394 -46.54 46.01 3.33
CA TYR A 394 -46.14 44.62 3.56
C TYR A 394 -44.64 44.54 3.80
N ASN A 395 -44.21 43.78 4.81
CA ASN A 395 -42.79 43.60 5.13
C ASN A 395 -42.55 42.26 5.82
N MET A 396 -42.82 41.19 5.08
CA MET A 396 -42.73 39.82 5.55
C MET A 396 -42.23 38.95 4.41
N ASN A 397 -41.77 37.72 4.71
CA ASN A 397 -41.50 36.72 3.68
C ASN A 397 -40.46 37.18 2.64
N GLY A 398 -39.46 37.95 3.07
CA GLY A 398 -38.44 38.52 2.20
C GLY A 398 -38.95 39.58 1.21
N ILE A 399 -40.21 40.02 1.31
CA ILE A 399 -40.81 40.98 0.39
C ILE A 399 -41.16 42.26 1.14
N LEU A 400 -40.82 43.39 0.55
CA LEU A 400 -41.18 44.72 1.02
C LEU A 400 -42.09 45.41 0.02
N CYS A 401 -43.30 45.77 0.42
CA CYS A 401 -44.20 46.62 -0.36
C CYS A 401 -44.36 47.99 0.33
N ILE A 402 -43.91 49.04 -0.35
CA ILE A 402 -44.08 50.43 0.03
C ILE A 402 -45.11 51.08 -0.88
N VAL A 403 -46.00 51.87 -0.30
CA VAL A 403 -46.89 52.76 -1.06
C VAL A 403 -46.51 54.19 -0.75
N LEU A 404 -46.29 54.99 -1.79
CA LEU A 404 -46.24 56.45 -1.69
C LEU A 404 -47.64 57.00 -2.00
N ASP A 405 -48.24 57.70 -1.05
CA ASP A 405 -49.57 58.28 -1.17
C ASP A 405 -49.51 59.80 -0.94
N GLY A 406 -50.25 60.55 -1.76
CA GLY A 406 -50.10 62.00 -1.78
C GLY A 406 -51.20 62.76 -2.50
N TYR A 407 -50.98 64.06 -2.62
CA TYR A 407 -51.92 64.99 -3.24
C TYR A 407 -51.21 66.21 -3.83
N ILE A 408 -51.52 66.50 -5.08
CA ILE A 408 -51.05 67.70 -5.80
C ILE A 408 -52.22 68.65 -5.96
N TYR A 409 -52.09 69.89 -5.53
CA TYR A 409 -53.07 70.94 -5.76
C TYR A 409 -52.43 72.11 -6.51
N ALA A 410 -52.96 72.43 -7.69
CA ALA A 410 -52.44 73.50 -8.56
C ALA A 410 -53.48 74.62 -8.80
N GLY A 411 -54.43 74.82 -7.88
CA GLY A 411 -55.43 75.90 -7.95
C GLY A 411 -56.73 75.57 -8.72
N GLY A 412 -56.97 74.30 -9.05
CA GLY A 412 -58.21 73.83 -9.70
C GLY A 412 -59.39 73.60 -8.74
N ALA A 413 -60.48 73.01 -9.24
CA ALA A 413 -61.66 72.68 -8.40
C ALA A 413 -61.33 71.63 -7.31
N HIS A 414 -60.39 70.74 -7.60
CA HIS A 414 -59.77 69.78 -6.70
C HIS A 414 -58.33 69.55 -7.17
N GLY A 415 -57.52 68.89 -6.36
CA GLY A 415 -56.19 68.40 -6.72
C GLY A 415 -56.20 66.99 -7.30
N PHE A 416 -55.01 66.45 -7.51
CA PHE A 416 -54.75 65.14 -8.07
C PHE A 416 -54.11 64.25 -7.00
N PRO A 417 -54.77 63.16 -6.59
CA PRO A 417 -54.15 62.23 -5.67
C PRO A 417 -53.01 61.47 -6.36
N ILE A 418 -51.97 61.18 -5.60
CA ILE A 418 -50.84 60.35 -6.00
C ILE A 418 -50.98 59.01 -5.26
N LYS A 419 -50.74 57.91 -5.96
CA LYS A 419 -50.50 56.59 -5.36
C LYS A 419 -49.46 55.87 -6.23
N GLU A 420 -48.29 55.59 -5.68
CA GLU A 420 -47.22 54.85 -6.34
C GLU A 420 -46.81 53.67 -5.47
N THR A 421 -46.47 52.54 -6.07
CA THR A 421 -46.24 51.29 -5.35
C THR A 421 -44.89 50.71 -5.72
N PHE A 422 -44.11 50.36 -4.71
CA PHE A 422 -42.80 49.75 -4.87
C PHE A 422 -42.79 48.43 -4.11
N THR A 423 -42.68 47.32 -4.83
CA THR A 423 -42.51 46.00 -4.23
C THR A 423 -41.11 45.52 -4.52
N PHE A 424 -40.40 45.03 -3.50
CA PHE A 424 -39.02 44.58 -3.61
C PHE A 424 -38.86 43.16 -3.05
N ASP A 425 -37.99 42.40 -3.70
CA ASP A 425 -37.37 41.22 -3.08
C ASP A 425 -36.18 41.69 -2.24
N LEU A 426 -36.26 41.54 -0.92
CA LEU A 426 -35.20 41.93 0.02
C LEU A 426 -33.93 41.07 -0.13
N THR A 427 -34.05 39.90 -0.76
CA THR A 427 -32.96 38.96 -1.02
C THR A 427 -32.05 39.45 -2.14
N THR A 428 -32.63 39.97 -3.21
CA THR A 428 -31.88 40.45 -4.39
C THR A 428 -31.73 41.97 -4.40
N GLY A 429 -32.65 42.68 -3.75
CA GLY A 429 -32.79 44.13 -3.82
C GLY A 429 -33.50 44.61 -5.08
N ASP A 430 -34.07 43.71 -5.88
CA ASP A 430 -34.75 44.03 -7.14
C ASP A 430 -36.21 44.40 -6.94
N MET A 431 -36.75 45.23 -7.84
CA MET A 431 -38.18 45.53 -7.90
C MET A 431 -38.94 44.33 -8.48
N MET A 432 -40.08 44.00 -7.86
CA MET A 432 -40.96 42.92 -8.29
C MET A 432 -42.17 43.47 -9.04
N ASN A 433 -42.54 42.81 -10.13
CA ASN A 433 -43.80 43.03 -10.82
C ASN A 433 -44.87 42.09 -10.29
N LEU A 434 -46.14 42.37 -10.60
CA LEU A 434 -47.25 41.52 -10.17
C LEU A 434 -47.08 40.07 -10.66
N SER A 435 -46.55 39.87 -11.86
CA SER A 435 -46.30 38.54 -12.42
C SER A 435 -45.32 37.70 -11.61
N ASP A 436 -44.39 38.34 -10.87
CA ASP A 436 -43.41 37.62 -10.05
C ASP A 436 -44.07 37.01 -8.80
N LEU A 437 -45.23 37.55 -8.41
CA LEU A 437 -46.00 37.20 -7.23
C LEU A 437 -47.15 36.23 -7.52
N ILE A 438 -47.46 35.94 -8.78
CA ILE A 438 -48.58 35.09 -9.19
C ILE A 438 -48.06 33.78 -9.82
N SER A 439 -48.48 32.65 -9.27
CA SER A 439 -48.08 31.30 -9.71
C SER A 439 -49.00 30.69 -10.77
N VAL A 440 -50.16 31.30 -11.03
CA VAL A 440 -51.12 30.84 -12.03
C VAL A 440 -50.93 31.55 -13.36
N ASP A 441 -51.50 30.99 -14.42
CA ASP A 441 -51.51 31.66 -15.71
C ASP A 441 -52.31 32.98 -15.66
N GLY A 442 -51.99 33.88 -16.58
CA GLY A 442 -52.59 35.21 -16.63
C GLY A 442 -54.11 35.21 -16.79
N GLU A 443 -54.68 34.21 -17.49
CA GLU A 443 -56.13 34.13 -17.71
C GLU A 443 -56.86 33.77 -16.41
N THR A 444 -56.33 32.81 -15.65
CA THR A 444 -56.85 32.44 -14.33
C THR A 444 -56.85 33.63 -13.36
N PHE A 445 -55.75 34.37 -13.29
CA PHE A 445 -55.68 35.56 -12.43
C PHE A 445 -56.62 36.67 -12.91
N ALA A 446 -56.71 36.89 -14.22
CA ALA A 446 -57.61 37.89 -14.80
C ALA A 446 -59.06 37.65 -14.38
N MET A 447 -59.51 36.38 -14.39
CA MET A 447 -60.85 36.00 -13.93
C MET A 447 -61.10 36.40 -12.47
N MET A 448 -60.12 36.26 -11.58
CA MET A 448 -60.26 36.66 -10.18
C MET A 448 -60.44 38.16 -10.01
N VAL A 449 -59.69 38.97 -10.78
CA VAL A 449 -59.83 40.43 -10.79
C VAL A 449 -61.20 40.84 -11.32
N ILE A 450 -61.64 40.22 -12.43
CA ILE A 450 -62.93 40.50 -13.06
C ILE A 450 -64.09 40.14 -12.13
N ASP A 451 -64.07 38.94 -11.54
CA ASP A 451 -65.11 38.49 -10.61
C ASP A 451 -65.14 39.36 -9.34
N GLY A 452 -63.97 39.74 -8.82
CA GLY A 452 -63.84 40.66 -7.70
C GLY A 452 -64.53 42.00 -7.99
N PHE A 453 -64.23 42.62 -9.13
CA PHE A 453 -64.88 43.86 -9.52
C PHE A 453 -66.38 43.69 -9.82
N GLN A 454 -66.77 42.60 -10.48
CA GLN A 454 -68.18 42.36 -10.82
C GLN A 454 -69.05 42.26 -9.55
N ASN A 455 -68.52 41.70 -8.47
CA ASN A 455 -69.20 41.70 -7.18
C ASN A 455 -69.41 43.12 -6.64
N MET A 456 -68.36 43.95 -6.65
CA MET A 456 -68.45 45.36 -6.23
C MET A 456 -69.46 46.14 -7.08
N TYR A 457 -69.42 45.96 -8.41
CA TYR A 457 -70.33 46.61 -9.34
C TYR A 457 -71.79 46.18 -9.13
N ASN A 458 -72.05 44.90 -8.84
CA ASN A 458 -73.41 44.42 -8.59
C ASN A 458 -73.99 44.94 -7.28
N GLU A 459 -73.14 45.22 -6.28
CA GLU A 459 -73.56 45.77 -4.98
C GLU A 459 -73.94 47.25 -5.06
N ALA A 460 -73.20 48.05 -5.85
CA ALA A 460 -73.40 49.49 -5.97
C ALA A 460 -73.11 50.01 -7.39
N PRO A 461 -73.92 49.63 -8.40
CA PRO A 461 -73.63 49.94 -9.80
C PRO A 461 -73.62 51.46 -10.08
N GLU A 462 -74.35 52.26 -9.31
CA GLU A 462 -74.41 53.72 -9.44
C GLU A 462 -73.12 54.45 -9.06
N GLU A 463 -72.17 53.78 -8.38
CA GLU A 463 -70.88 54.36 -8.04
C GLU A 463 -69.86 54.30 -9.18
N TYR A 464 -70.16 53.52 -10.23
CA TYR A 464 -69.25 53.19 -11.32
C TYR A 464 -69.78 53.66 -12.68
N TRP A 465 -68.87 53.78 -13.65
CA TRP A 465 -69.24 54.03 -15.04
C TRP A 465 -69.86 52.79 -15.68
N ASP A 466 -70.76 53.00 -16.65
CA ASP A 466 -71.40 51.90 -17.40
C ASP A 466 -70.39 51.00 -18.11
N ASP A 467 -69.23 51.54 -18.50
CA ASP A 467 -68.14 50.84 -19.17
C ASP A 467 -67.04 50.30 -18.23
N ALA A 468 -67.12 50.58 -16.93
CA ALA A 468 -66.13 50.14 -15.94
C ALA A 468 -65.86 48.62 -15.96
N PRO A 469 -66.87 47.72 -16.09
CA PRO A 469 -66.61 46.28 -16.22
C PRO A 469 -65.77 45.92 -17.44
N SER A 470 -65.92 46.65 -18.55
CA SER A 470 -65.13 46.43 -19.76
C SER A 470 -63.70 46.93 -19.61
N ILE A 471 -63.48 48.02 -18.87
CA ILE A 471 -62.15 48.53 -18.54
C ILE A 471 -61.38 47.49 -17.73
N VAL A 472 -61.97 47.02 -16.62
CA VAL A 472 -61.34 46.00 -15.75
C VAL A 472 -61.06 44.71 -16.53
N ALA A 473 -62.00 44.26 -17.35
CA ALA A 473 -61.81 43.05 -18.15
C ALA A 473 -60.66 43.17 -19.16
N ASN A 474 -60.44 44.34 -19.76
CA ASN A 474 -59.35 44.55 -20.71
C ASN A 474 -57.99 44.68 -19.99
N ASP A 475 -57.94 45.39 -18.87
CA ASP A 475 -56.70 45.58 -18.12
C ASP A 475 -56.23 44.27 -17.49
N ALA A 476 -57.16 43.47 -16.97
CA ALA A 476 -56.86 42.19 -16.34
C ALA A 476 -56.19 41.17 -17.27
N LEU A 477 -56.33 41.30 -18.60
CA LEU A 477 -55.67 40.43 -19.59
C LEU A 477 -54.14 40.57 -19.62
N ASN A 478 -53.60 41.65 -19.05
CA ASN A 478 -52.17 41.86 -18.94
C ASN A 478 -51.83 42.38 -17.53
N MET A 479 -51.21 41.54 -16.69
CA MET A 479 -50.85 41.90 -15.32
C MET A 479 -49.98 43.16 -15.22
N GLU A 480 -49.17 43.46 -16.24
CA GLU A 480 -48.35 44.67 -16.30
C GLU A 480 -49.17 45.97 -16.38
N ASN A 481 -50.44 45.88 -16.76
CA ASN A 481 -51.35 47.03 -16.78
C ASN A 481 -51.97 47.31 -15.39
N LEU A 482 -51.86 46.36 -14.46
CA LEU A 482 -52.55 46.44 -13.17
C LEU A 482 -51.64 47.09 -12.13
N ASN A 483 -52.14 48.17 -11.52
CA ASN A 483 -51.49 48.71 -10.33
C ASN A 483 -51.87 47.85 -9.13
N TYR A 484 -50.88 47.52 -8.30
CA TYR A 484 -51.11 46.64 -7.16
C TYR A 484 -50.32 47.07 -5.93
N TYR A 485 -50.80 46.67 -4.75
CA TYR A 485 -50.00 46.64 -3.54
C TYR A 485 -50.36 45.41 -2.71
N LEU A 486 -49.48 45.06 -1.78
CA LEU A 486 -49.64 43.91 -0.89
C LEU A 486 -50.09 44.38 0.48
N THR A 487 -51.02 43.66 1.10
CA THR A 487 -51.32 43.73 2.52
C THR A 487 -50.94 42.41 3.18
N ASP A 488 -51.04 42.35 4.51
CA ASP A 488 -50.81 41.13 5.29
C ASP A 488 -51.73 39.97 4.89
N ASP A 489 -52.89 40.24 4.27
CA ASP A 489 -53.94 39.28 3.99
C ASP A 489 -54.45 39.26 2.53
N SER A 490 -53.96 40.13 1.64
CA SER A 490 -54.43 40.20 0.26
C SER A 490 -53.46 40.88 -0.72
N ILE A 491 -53.65 40.62 -2.01
CA ILE A 491 -53.20 41.53 -3.08
C ILE A 491 -54.37 42.45 -3.43
N CYS A 492 -54.12 43.75 -3.44
CA CYS A 492 -55.08 44.76 -3.85
C CYS A 492 -54.73 45.29 -5.23
N ILE A 493 -55.62 45.11 -6.20
CA ILE A 493 -55.52 45.76 -7.52
C ILE A 493 -56.27 47.07 -7.47
N PHE A 494 -55.61 48.19 -7.79
CA PHE A 494 -56.22 49.50 -7.62
C PHE A 494 -56.32 50.32 -8.91
N TYR A 495 -57.37 51.14 -8.93
CA TYR A 495 -57.66 52.10 -9.99
C TYR A 495 -57.73 53.51 -9.42
N PHE A 496 -57.23 54.48 -10.18
CA PHE A 496 -57.23 55.88 -9.78
C PHE A 496 -58.65 56.48 -9.84
N PRO A 497 -58.90 57.58 -9.14
CA PRO A 497 -60.15 58.32 -9.30
C PRO A 497 -60.36 58.71 -10.77
N TYR A 498 -61.61 58.63 -11.23
CA TYR A 498 -62.05 58.73 -12.63
C TYR A 498 -61.91 57.49 -13.50
N ASP A 499 -61.06 56.51 -13.16
CA ASP A 499 -60.88 55.32 -14.01
C ASP A 499 -62.16 54.49 -14.11
N LEU A 500 -62.75 54.17 -12.96
CA LEU A 500 -63.94 53.30 -12.88
C LEU A 500 -65.20 53.99 -12.38
N GLY A 501 -65.09 55.22 -11.84
CA GLY A 501 -66.20 55.97 -11.29
C GLY A 501 -65.85 57.44 -11.05
N SER A 502 -66.77 58.22 -10.49
CA SER A 502 -66.55 59.66 -10.26
C SER A 502 -65.38 59.93 -9.30
N TYR A 503 -64.79 61.13 -9.31
CA TYR A 503 -63.75 61.50 -8.35
C TYR A 503 -64.15 61.31 -6.88
N ALA A 504 -65.43 61.55 -6.56
CA ALA A 504 -65.95 61.38 -5.20
C ALA A 504 -65.92 59.92 -4.72
N ARG A 505 -65.85 58.95 -5.66
CA ARG A 505 -65.67 57.53 -5.34
C ARG A 505 -64.25 57.22 -4.85
N GLY A 506 -63.28 58.08 -5.18
CA GLY A 506 -61.88 57.88 -4.83
C GLY A 506 -61.25 56.70 -5.57
N PHE A 507 -60.21 56.13 -4.97
CA PHE A 507 -59.58 54.90 -5.46
C PHE A 507 -60.55 53.72 -5.35
N VAL A 508 -60.44 52.79 -6.30
CA VAL A 508 -61.18 51.52 -6.27
C VAL A 508 -60.16 50.41 -6.11
N ASP A 509 -60.18 49.75 -4.96
CA ASP A 509 -59.32 48.59 -4.68
C ASP A 509 -60.15 47.30 -4.83
N ILE A 510 -59.76 46.44 -5.76
CA ILE A 510 -60.27 45.08 -5.93
C ILE A 510 -59.37 44.17 -5.09
N VAL A 511 -59.94 43.63 -4.01
CA VAL A 511 -59.21 42.83 -3.02
C VAL A 511 -59.23 41.36 -3.41
N ILE A 512 -58.05 40.75 -3.53
CA ILE A 512 -57.89 39.31 -3.74
C ILE A 512 -57.28 38.72 -2.45
N PRO A 513 -58.10 38.13 -1.56
CA PRO A 513 -57.61 37.59 -0.30
C PRO A 513 -56.65 36.43 -0.51
N TYR A 514 -55.62 36.31 0.32
CA TYR A 514 -54.75 35.12 0.33
C TYR A 514 -55.50 33.88 0.84
N ALA A 515 -56.31 34.05 1.88
CA ALA A 515 -57.05 32.97 2.51
C ALA A 515 -58.00 32.28 1.52
N GLY A 516 -57.80 30.98 1.28
CA GLY A 516 -58.56 30.18 0.31
C GLY A 516 -58.07 30.29 -1.14
N ASN A 517 -57.06 31.11 -1.39
CA ASN A 517 -56.45 31.39 -2.70
C ASN A 517 -54.94 31.19 -2.70
N GLU A 518 -54.38 30.56 -1.67
CA GLU A 518 -52.93 30.45 -1.43
C GLU A 518 -52.19 29.83 -2.61
N TRP A 519 -52.84 28.90 -3.31
CA TRP A 519 -52.34 28.20 -4.50
C TRP A 519 -52.05 29.13 -5.70
N MET A 520 -52.52 30.38 -5.68
CA MET A 520 -52.31 31.35 -6.76
C MET A 520 -51.07 32.21 -6.58
N PHE A 521 -50.48 32.25 -5.38
CA PHE A 521 -49.45 33.23 -5.05
C PHE A 521 -48.07 32.59 -4.93
N ASN A 522 -47.07 33.27 -5.45
CA ASN A 522 -45.67 32.87 -5.45
C ASN A 522 -44.92 33.50 -4.27
N PHE A 523 -45.45 33.35 -3.06
CA PHE A 523 -44.69 33.71 -1.85
C PHE A 523 -43.78 32.52 -1.51
N ASN A 524 -42.61 32.42 -2.13
CA ASN A 524 -41.63 31.34 -1.90
C ASN A 524 -41.00 31.31 -0.49
N TYR A 525 -41.68 31.86 0.52
CA TYR A 525 -41.17 32.01 1.88
C TYR A 525 -42.20 31.68 2.97
N ILE A 526 -43.31 31.01 2.63
CA ILE A 526 -44.27 30.50 3.63
C ILE A 526 -44.31 28.97 3.56
N GLN A 527 -43.42 28.32 4.32
CA GLN A 527 -43.74 27.09 5.06
C GLN A 527 -43.18 27.18 6.47
#